data_AF-A0A1T5FNP0-F1
#
_entry.id   AF-A0A1T5FNP0-F1
#
_cell.length_a   1.000
_cell.length_b   1.000
_cell.length_c   1.000
_cell.angle_alpha   90.00
_cell.angle_beta   90.00
_cell.angle_gamma   90.00
#
_symmetry.space_group_name_H-M   'P 1'
#
loop_
_entity.id
_entity.type
_entity.pdbx_description
1 polymer ?
#
loop_
_entity_poly.entity_id
_entity_poly.type
_entity_poly.pdbx_seq_one_letter_code
_entity_poly.pdbx_strand_id
1 'polypeptide(L)' 'MQTFTLEGEFIPMIQLLKALSWVEHGGMAQRVVEEGLVKYNGVVDLRKRLKVRKGDVVEFEGLKVQIV' A
#
# COMPACT_ATOMS: atom_id res chain seq x y z
N MET A 1 9.73 -1.53 11.08
CA MET A 1 9.51 -2.20 9.78
C MET A 1 8.48 -3.31 10.01
N GLN A 2 7.32 -3.21 9.38
CA GLN A 2 6.24 -4.19 9.51
C GLN A 2 6.30 -5.19 8.36
N THR A 3 5.74 -6.38 8.56
CA THR A 3 5.55 -7.38 7.50
C THR A 3 4.07 -7.67 7.33
N PHE A 4 3.64 -7.82 6.08
CA PHE A 4 2.27 -8.20 5.75
C PHE A 4 2.31 -9.49 4.94
N THR A 5 1.75 -10.56 5.52
CA THR A 5 1.66 -11.85 4.84
C THR A 5 0.55 -11.80 3.81
N LEU A 6 0.91 -12.01 2.55
CA LEU A 6 -0.03 -12.00 1.46
C LEU A 6 -0.70 -13.37 1.31
N GLU A 7 -2.03 -13.39 1.43
CA GLU A 7 -2.85 -14.55 1.08
C GLU A 7 -3.27 -14.45 -0.40
N GLY A 8 -2.58 -15.17 -1.28
CA GLY A 8 -2.85 -15.19 -2.72
C GLY A 8 -1.73 -14.61 -3.59
N GLU A 9 -2.06 -14.20 -4.82
CA GLU A 9 -1.08 -13.70 -5.79
C GLU A 9 -0.74 -12.21 -5.62
N PHE A 10 -1.74 -11.40 -5.25
CA PHE A 10 -1.57 -9.96 -5.04
C PHE A 10 -2.65 -9.40 -4.12
N ILE A 11 -2.39 -8.23 -3.54
CA ILE A 11 -3.38 -7.40 -2.85
C ILE A 11 -3.43 -6.03 -3.52
N PRO A 12 -4.62 -5.44 -3.76
CA PRO A 12 -4.71 -4.06 -4.24
C PRO A 12 -4.12 -3.08 -3.22
N MET A 13 -3.37 -2.07 -3.66
CA MET A 13 -2.76 -1.04 -2.78
C MET A 13 -3.78 -0.41 -1.82
N ILE A 14 -4.97 -0.03 -2.33
CA ILE A 14 -6.06 0.53 -1.51
C ILE A 14 -6.48 -0.44 -0.39
N GLN A 15 -6.58 -1.74 -0.69
CA GLN A 15 -6.95 -2.76 0.29
C GLN A 15 -5.82 -2.99 1.30
N LEU A 16 -4.56 -2.96 0.86
CA LEU A 16 -3.40 -3.07 1.73
C LEU A 16 -3.35 -1.93 2.76
N LEU A 17 -3.49 -0.67 2.31
CA LEU A 17 -3.49 0.50 3.20
C LEU A 17 -4.58 0.39 4.27
N LYS A 18 -5.76 -0.11 3.88
CA LYS A 18 -6.86 -0.37 4.81
C LYS A 18 -6.55 -1.53 5.76
N ALA A 19 -6.01 -2.64 5.25
CA ALA A 19 -5.67 -3.82 6.04
C ALA A 19 -4.59 -3.53 7.10
N LEU A 20 -3.70 -2.59 6.81
CA LEU A 20 -2.67 -2.10 7.74
C LEU A 20 -3.19 -1.03 8.70
N SER A 21 -4.46 -0.62 8.58
CA SER A 21 -5.04 0.48 9.34
C SER A 21 -4.27 1.81 9.20
N TRP A 22 -3.59 2.01 8.06
CA TRP A 22 -2.90 3.27 7.76
C TRP A 22 -3.87 4.37 7.32
N VAL A 23 -5.08 3.98 6.91
CA VAL A 23 -6.17 4.85 6.49
C VAL A 23 -7.49 4.35 7.05
N GLU A 24 -8.39 5.26 7.38
CA GLU A 24 -9.67 4.92 8.03
C GLU A 24 -10.68 4.28 7.07
N HIS A 25 -10.69 4.69 5.80
CA HIS A 25 -11.64 4.20 4.81
C HIS A 25 -11.07 4.20 3.38
N GLY A 26 -11.69 3.42 2.48
CA GLY A 26 -11.20 3.22 1.11
C GLY A 26 -11.17 4.50 0.26
N GLY A 27 -12.04 5.47 0.55
CA GLY A 27 -12.00 6.79 -0.09
C GLY A 27 -10.73 7.59 0.26
N MET A 28 -10.29 7.53 1.52
CA MET A 28 -9.03 8.14 1.95
C MET A 28 -7.84 7.43 1.28
N ALA A 29 -7.85 6.10 1.23
CA ALA A 29 -6.83 5.31 0.54
C ALA A 29 -6.65 5.71 -0.94
N GLN A 30 -7.74 6.02 -1.64
CA GLN A 30 -7.68 6.51 -3.02
C GLN A 30 -7.04 7.90 -3.10
N ARG A 31 -7.46 8.83 -2.24
CA ARG A 31 -6.94 10.20 -2.23
C ARG A 31 -5.44 10.22 -1.95
N VAL A 32 -4.96 9.53 -0.91
CA VAL A 32 -3.54 9.53 -0.56
C VAL A 32 -2.65 8.93 -1.65
N VAL A 33 -3.19 7.96 -2.42
CA VAL A 33 -2.51 7.40 -3.59
C VAL A 33 -2.50 8.42 -4.74
N GLU A 34 -3.61 9.10 -5.02
CA GLU A 34 -3.70 10.14 -6.06
C GLU A 34 -2.84 11.38 -5.75
N GLU A 35 -2.73 11.74 -4.48
CA GLU A 35 -1.90 12.85 -3.98
C GLU A 35 -0.41 12.50 -3.92
N GLY A 36 -0.03 11.25 -4.22
CA GLY A 36 1.36 10.81 -4.26
C GLY A 36 2.02 10.67 -2.89
N LEU A 37 1.21 10.49 -1.83
CA LEU A 37 1.69 10.32 -0.46
C LEU A 37 2.19 8.90 -0.18
N VAL A 38 1.85 7.94 -1.05
CA VAL A 38 2.22 6.53 -0.93
C VAL A 38 3.35 6.21 -1.92
N LYS A 39 4.39 5.53 -1.43
CA LYS A 39 5.48 5.02 -2.27
C LYS A 39 5.39 3.49 -2.38
N TYR A 40 5.60 3.00 -3.58
CA TYR A 40 5.71 1.60 -3.93
C TYR A 40 7.13 1.33 -4.43
N ASN A 41 7.85 0.45 -3.74
CA ASN A 41 9.25 0.12 -4.03
C ASN A 41 10.15 1.36 -4.17
N GLY A 42 9.91 2.38 -3.33
CA GLY A 42 10.64 3.65 -3.32
C GLY A 42 10.18 4.68 -4.35
N VAL A 43 9.21 4.34 -5.22
CA VAL A 43 8.67 5.24 -6.26
C VAL A 43 7.24 5.65 -5.92
N VAL A 44 6.90 6.91 -6.10
CA VAL A 44 5.51 7.37 -5.97
C VAL A 44 4.69 6.81 -7.14
N ASP A 45 3.64 6.05 -6.84
CA ASP A 45 2.76 5.47 -7.84
C ASP A 45 1.30 5.89 -7.59
N LEU A 46 0.70 6.55 -8.58
CA LEU A 46 -0.63 7.15 -8.47
C LEU A 46 -1.75 6.19 -8.93
N ARG A 47 -1.42 4.94 -9.29
CA ARG A 47 -2.39 3.99 -9.82
C ARG A 47 -3.30 3.44 -8.72
N LYS A 48 -4.59 3.83 -8.74
CA LYS A 48 -5.63 3.30 -7.85
C LYS A 48 -5.74 1.77 -7.82
N ARG A 49 -5.44 1.11 -8.94
CA ARG A 49 -5.54 -0.36 -9.11
C ARG A 49 -4.18 -1.04 -9.09
N LEU A 50 -3.17 -0.41 -8.50
CA LEU A 50 -1.86 -1.03 -8.32
C LEU A 50 -2.01 -2.33 -7.52
N LYS A 51 -1.40 -3.40 -8.04
CA LYS A 51 -1.36 -4.72 -7.42
C LYS A 51 -0.02 -4.86 -6.72
N VAL A 52 -0.05 -5.00 -5.40
CA VAL A 52 1.13 -5.23 -4.56
C VAL A 52 1.30 -6.74 -4.39
N ARG A 53 2.53 -7.24 -4.56
CA ARG A 53 2.88 -8.66 -4.56
C ARG A 53 3.95 -8.95 -3.51
N LYS A 54 4.19 -10.24 -3.25
CA LYS A 54 5.27 -10.68 -2.36
C LYS A 54 6.62 -10.15 -2.82
N GLY A 55 7.42 -9.68 -1.85
CA GLY A 55 8.70 -9.02 -2.08
C GLY A 55 8.60 -7.50 -2.25
N ASP A 56 7.41 -6.96 -2.52
CA ASP A 56 7.22 -5.52 -2.63
C ASP A 56 7.25 -4.83 -1.27
N VAL A 57 7.52 -3.54 -1.32
CA VAL A 57 7.62 -2.66 -0.17
C VAL A 57 6.74 -1.44 -0.40
N VAL A 58 5.90 -1.12 0.59
CA VAL A 58 5.00 0.04 0.56
C VAL A 58 5.34 0.97 1.72
N GLU A 59 5.36 2.27 1.44
CA GLU A 59 5.67 3.32 2.41
C GLU A 59 4.62 4.43 2.37
N PHE A 60 4.23 4.92 3.54
CA PHE A 60 3.25 6.00 3.72
C PHE A 60 3.50 6.67 5.08
N GLU A 61 3.59 8.00 5.12
CA GLU A 61 3.80 8.78 6.37
C GLU A 61 4.93 8.27 7.28
N GLY A 62 6.03 7.76 6.71
CA GLY A 62 7.15 7.19 7.47
C GLY A 62 6.92 5.76 7.99
N LEU A 63 5.72 5.21 7.81
CA LEU A 63 5.43 3.79 7.98
C LEU A 63 5.91 3.02 6.75
N LYS A 64 6.38 1.80 7.00
CA LYS A 64 6.97 0.93 5.97
C LYS A 64 6.60 -0.52 6.23
N VAL A 65 6.06 -1.15 5.19
CA VAL A 65 5.66 -2.56 5.20
C VAL A 65 6.35 -3.32 4.08
N GLN A 66 6.82 -4.53 4.38
CA GLN A 66 7.30 -5.48 3.39
C GLN A 66 6.27 -6.61 3.22
N ILE A 67 5.96 -6.94 1.97
CA ILE A 67 5.02 -8.01 1.66
C ILE A 67 5.76 -9.35 1.63
N VAL A 68 5.30 -10.32 2.43
CA VAL A 68 5.90 -11.66 2.58
C VAL A 68 4.93 -12.79 2.24
#